data_AF-A0A8K0G1L9-F1
#
_entry.id   AF-A0A8K0G1L9-F1
#
_cell.length_a   1.000
_cell.length_b   1.000
_cell.length_c   1.000
_cell.angle_alpha   90.00
_cell.angle_beta   90.00
_cell.angle_gamma   90.00
#
_symmetry.space_group_name_H-M   'P 1'
#
loop_
_entity.id
_entity.type
_entity.pdbx_description
1 polymer ?
#
loop_
_entity_poly.entity_id
_entity_poly.type
_entity_poly.pdbx_seq_one_letter_code
_entity_poly.pdbx_strand_id
1 'polypeptide(L)'
;MIKWGSVGNHERNCNKKPYPCPTAPLGVCSWHGNITDIRQHFEQKHSGEIMHRNIIGIRLHKSVEVCKLIKTNNEYYILHIYFNTVQNVLKFNIMQLKDAKSFCAQNYQLTLHAHDFSKCITVSTAKCEPYTLVDHNSIEGRNVIESSVLKFLTNNNPLVLCEINFDAEEKKKVNGEMMKLIECPLCNDCMSSPIYQCQTGHSFCKTCISKLNDCPLCHRVLTQTRNYVLEDVINQFLHINDVVGYSSACTNINIPESRCDLYKCPLKNLKNCMWNGDFRDLVEHCKNNHGGYIDGANSEFLYTLTVDSSERFRLLYFNGSLFRFCRKYENEEFSVNIQLVGPGKQSGDYYYGCSLVDANMVNNRKQNNHAAFNDVYLVLNEDENSFDHCFKISSSFLKSFKDINSLCCRVIIYEVNQ
;
A
#
# COMPACT_ATOMS: atom_id res chain seq x y z
N MET A 1 40.75 -17.20 11.29
CA MET A 1 41.74 -16.71 10.31
C MET A 1 41.44 -17.37 8.98
N ILE A 2 41.21 -16.60 7.92
CA ILE A 2 40.81 -17.10 6.60
C ILE A 2 41.93 -16.73 5.62
N LYS A 3 42.30 -17.64 4.71
CA LYS A 3 43.30 -17.35 3.66
C LYS A 3 42.81 -16.20 2.78
N TRP A 4 43.70 -15.27 2.41
CA TRP A 4 43.34 -14.04 1.69
C TRP A 4 42.54 -14.32 0.38
N GLY A 5 42.91 -15.37 -0.37
CA GLY A 5 42.17 -15.81 -1.56
C GLY A 5 40.74 -16.36 -1.31
N SER A 6 40.35 -16.58 -0.05
CA SER A 6 39.02 -17.06 0.35
C SER A 6 38.18 -16.00 1.05
N VAL A 7 38.70 -14.78 1.22
CA VAL A 7 37.99 -13.69 1.93
C VAL A 7 36.78 -13.21 1.12
N GLY A 8 36.90 -13.01 -0.20
CA GLY A 8 35.73 -12.63 -1.01
C GLY A 8 34.63 -13.69 -1.05
N ASN A 9 34.95 -14.96 -0.81
CA ASN A 9 33.94 -16.01 -0.64
C ASN A 9 33.37 -16.04 0.77
N HIS A 10 34.17 -15.73 1.79
CA HIS A 10 33.71 -15.59 3.17
C HIS A 10 32.83 -14.35 3.35
N GLU A 11 33.19 -13.19 2.82
CA GLU A 11 32.43 -11.94 2.93
C GLU A 11 31.04 -12.04 2.29
N ARG A 12 30.91 -12.80 1.19
CA ARG A 12 29.62 -13.15 0.58
C ARG A 12 28.78 -14.09 1.44
N ASN A 13 29.42 -14.84 2.33
CA ASN A 13 28.82 -15.91 3.13
C ASN A 13 28.97 -15.69 4.65
N CYS A 14 29.28 -14.47 5.12
CA CYS A 14 29.58 -14.21 6.52
C CYS A 14 28.31 -13.81 7.28
N ASN A 15 27.90 -14.64 8.24
CA ASN A 15 26.71 -14.40 9.07
C ASN A 15 26.87 -13.24 10.07
N LYS A 16 28.05 -12.61 10.14
CA LYS A 16 28.35 -11.48 11.03
C LYS A 16 28.66 -10.18 10.30
N LYS A 17 28.45 -10.14 8.97
CA LYS A 17 28.69 -8.92 8.19
C LYS A 17 27.64 -7.86 8.59
N PRO A 18 28.06 -6.68 9.11
CA PRO A 18 27.12 -5.59 9.34
C PRO A 18 26.68 -5.03 7.99
N TYR A 19 25.37 -4.85 7.83
CA TYR A 19 24.76 -4.21 6.68
C TYR A 19 24.60 -2.72 6.95
N PRO A 20 25.05 -1.85 6.03
CA PRO A 20 24.79 -0.41 6.12
C PRO A 20 23.29 -0.13 5.94
N CYS A 21 22.86 1.05 6.38
CA CYS A 21 21.51 1.52 6.08
C CYS A 21 21.33 1.69 4.55
N PRO A 22 20.24 1.19 3.95
CA PRO A 22 19.90 1.44 2.55
C PRO A 22 19.91 2.92 2.13
N THR A 23 19.61 3.85 3.04
CA THR A 23 19.64 5.30 2.76
C THR A 23 21.04 5.92 2.87
N ALA A 24 22.07 5.16 3.27
CA ALA A 24 23.44 5.66 3.42
C ALA A 24 24.01 6.37 2.16
N PRO A 25 23.75 5.92 0.91
CA PRO A 25 24.22 6.63 -0.29
C PRO A 25 23.68 8.05 -0.42
N LEU A 26 22.52 8.34 0.19
CA LEU A 26 21.93 9.68 0.23
C LEU A 26 22.64 10.62 1.21
N GLY A 27 23.61 10.12 1.99
CA GLY A 27 24.39 10.88 2.97
C GLY A 27 23.65 11.21 4.27
N VAL A 28 22.47 10.63 4.49
CA VAL A 28 21.57 11.01 5.60
C VAL A 28 21.71 10.10 6.82
N CYS A 29 22.22 8.87 6.65
CA CYS A 29 22.27 7.86 7.70
C CYS A 29 23.60 7.10 7.72
N SER A 30 24.16 6.91 8.92
CA SER A 30 25.40 6.18 9.18
C SER A 30 25.18 4.87 9.95
N TRP A 31 23.94 4.40 10.05
CA TRP A 31 23.61 3.18 10.76
C TRP A 31 24.16 1.93 10.06
N HIS A 32 24.61 0.97 10.87
CA HIS A 32 25.07 -0.34 10.42
C HIS A 32 24.60 -1.41 11.44
N GLY A 33 24.11 -2.55 10.97
CA GLY A 33 23.58 -3.60 11.86
C GLY A 33 23.28 -4.92 11.15
N ASN A 34 22.47 -5.79 11.75
CA ASN A 34 22.02 -7.00 11.07
C ASN A 34 21.00 -6.66 9.97
N ILE A 35 20.93 -7.47 8.92
CA ILE A 35 19.92 -7.31 7.87
C ILE A 35 18.49 -7.38 8.42
N THR A 36 18.25 -8.19 9.45
CA THR A 36 16.95 -8.30 10.12
C THR A 36 16.56 -7.01 10.86
N ASP A 37 17.55 -6.22 11.27
CA ASP A 37 17.33 -5.01 12.07
C ASP A 37 17.03 -3.79 11.19
N ILE A 38 17.28 -3.88 9.87
CA ILE A 38 17.04 -2.78 8.93
C ILE A 38 15.57 -2.34 8.96
N ARG A 39 14.63 -3.29 9.08
CA ARG A 39 13.21 -2.97 9.19
C ARG A 39 12.92 -2.08 10.40
N GLN A 40 13.34 -2.52 11.59
CA GLN A 40 13.10 -1.78 12.82
C GLN A 40 13.81 -0.41 12.78
N HIS A 41 15.01 -0.37 12.22
CA HIS A 41 15.74 0.86 11.98
C HIS A 41 14.95 1.83 11.07
N PHE A 42 14.37 1.34 9.97
CA PHE A 42 13.51 2.13 9.09
C PHE A 42 12.29 2.66 9.83
N GLU A 43 11.58 1.82 10.58
CA GLU A 43 10.40 2.24 11.36
C GLU A 43 10.73 3.37 12.37
N GLN A 44 11.96 3.39 12.91
CA GLN A 44 12.39 4.38 13.91
C GLN A 44 13.03 5.65 13.34
N LYS A 45 13.76 5.54 12.23
CA LYS A 45 14.61 6.63 11.69
C LYS A 45 14.25 7.06 10.28
N HIS A 46 13.52 6.22 9.54
CA HIS A 46 13.14 6.43 8.14
C HIS A 46 11.69 6.02 7.89
N SER A 47 10.78 6.33 8.83
CA SER A 47 9.38 5.89 8.78
C SER A 47 8.66 6.37 7.51
N GLY A 48 9.03 7.56 7.02
CA GLY A 48 8.53 8.09 5.75
C GLY A 48 9.18 7.48 4.49
N GLU A 49 10.22 6.68 4.60
CA GLU A 49 10.74 5.94 3.45
C GLU A 49 10.05 4.58 3.26
N ILE A 50 9.08 4.26 4.12
CA ILE A 50 8.31 3.01 4.04
C ILE A 50 7.11 3.21 3.10
N MET A 51 7.11 2.45 2.01
CA MET A 51 6.01 2.40 1.06
C MET A 51 4.93 1.45 1.57
N HIS A 52 3.73 1.98 1.75
CA HIS A 52 2.53 1.19 2.10
C HIS A 52 1.81 0.62 0.88
N ARG A 53 2.20 1.04 -0.33
CA ARG A 53 1.73 0.54 -1.63
C ARG A 53 2.90 0.44 -2.58
N ASN A 54 2.80 -0.42 -3.58
CA ASN A 54 3.89 -0.66 -4.53
C ASN A 54 3.92 0.38 -5.67
N ILE A 55 3.44 1.61 -5.44
CA ILE A 55 3.41 2.65 -6.45
C ILE A 55 3.96 3.97 -5.91
N ILE A 56 4.83 4.62 -6.68
CA ILE A 56 5.51 5.86 -6.31
C ILE A 56 5.56 6.85 -7.47
N GLY A 57 5.32 8.13 -7.20
CA GLY A 57 5.48 9.20 -8.17
C GLY A 57 6.92 9.68 -8.30
N ILE A 58 7.33 10.05 -9.51
CA ILE A 58 8.67 10.55 -9.81
C ILE A 58 8.53 11.79 -10.66
N ARG A 59 9.03 12.93 -10.17
CA ARG A 59 8.96 14.20 -10.91
C ARG A 59 10.26 14.45 -11.69
N LEU A 60 10.18 14.35 -13.01
CA LEU A 60 11.33 14.38 -13.94
C LEU A 60 11.86 15.78 -14.30
N HIS A 61 11.66 16.78 -13.44
CA HIS A 61 12.14 18.16 -13.68
C HIS A 61 13.41 18.48 -12.87
N LYS A 62 13.82 17.61 -11.95
CA LYS A 62 15.00 17.74 -11.11
C LYS A 62 15.63 16.37 -10.91
N SER A 63 16.96 16.33 -10.86
CA SER A 63 17.65 15.09 -10.49
C SER A 63 17.21 14.67 -9.09
N VAL A 64 16.92 13.39 -8.93
CA VAL A 64 16.42 12.84 -7.67
C VAL A 64 17.08 11.49 -7.41
N GLU A 65 17.42 11.25 -6.15
CA GLU A 65 17.84 9.94 -5.66
C GLU A 65 16.95 9.60 -4.46
N VAL A 66 16.25 8.47 -4.52
CA VAL A 66 15.29 8.04 -3.51
C VAL A 66 15.57 6.59 -3.15
N CYS A 67 15.47 6.28 -1.86
CA CYS A 67 15.49 4.91 -1.34
C CYS A 67 14.21 4.66 -0.56
N LYS A 68 13.44 3.64 -0.96
CA LYS A 68 12.19 3.25 -0.30
C LYS A 68 12.24 1.80 0.17
N LEU A 69 11.60 1.54 1.31
CA LEU A 69 11.33 0.19 1.82
C LEU A 69 9.91 -0.20 1.44
N ILE A 70 9.77 -1.18 0.54
CA ILE A 70 8.47 -1.74 0.15
C ILE A 70 8.14 -2.90 1.08
N LYS A 71 6.95 -2.84 1.68
CA LYS A 71 6.39 -3.93 2.47
C LYS A 71 5.36 -4.70 1.64
N THR A 72 5.61 -5.98 1.43
CA THR A 72 4.59 -6.93 0.95
C THR A 72 4.08 -7.78 2.13
N ASN A 73 3.05 -8.60 1.91
CA ASN A 73 2.45 -9.40 3.01
C ASN A 73 3.45 -10.37 3.68
N ASN A 74 4.44 -10.86 2.94
CA ASN A 74 5.40 -11.85 3.46
C ASN A 74 6.85 -11.34 3.49
N GLU A 75 7.21 -10.30 2.74
CA GLU A 75 8.61 -9.93 2.52
C GLU A 75 8.83 -8.41 2.38
N TYR A 76 10.08 -8.00 2.59
CA TYR A 76 10.53 -6.60 2.47
C TYR A 76 11.48 -6.43 1.30
N TYR A 77 11.35 -5.31 0.58
CA TYR A 77 12.18 -4.98 -0.56
C TYR A 77 12.71 -3.54 -0.45
N ILE A 78 13.90 -3.31 -1.00
CA ILE A 78 14.51 -2.00 -1.12
C ILE A 78 14.40 -1.55 -2.58
N LEU A 79 13.77 -0.40 -2.79
CA LEU A 79 13.67 0.28 -4.07
C LEU A 79 14.58 1.49 -4.06
N HIS A 80 15.60 1.49 -4.89
CA HIS A 80 16.40 2.68 -5.19
C HIS A 80 15.99 3.25 -6.54
N ILE A 81 15.75 4.55 -6.58
CA ILE A 81 15.39 5.31 -7.79
C ILE A 81 16.42 6.41 -7.97
N TYR A 82 17.00 6.50 -9.15
CA TYR A 82 17.92 7.58 -9.51
C TYR A 82 17.48 8.20 -10.84
N PHE A 83 17.25 9.51 -10.84
CA PHE A 83 16.98 10.26 -12.05
C PHE A 83 18.00 11.37 -12.21
N ASN A 84 18.58 11.48 -13.41
CA ASN A 84 19.51 12.52 -13.76
C ASN A 84 18.91 13.39 -14.87
N THR A 85 18.74 14.70 -14.63
CA THR A 85 18.16 15.61 -15.63
C THR A 85 19.07 15.92 -16.81
N VAL A 86 20.38 15.82 -16.64
CA VAL A 86 21.37 16.10 -17.71
C VAL A 86 21.37 14.97 -18.72
N GLN A 87 21.43 13.73 -18.24
CA GLN A 87 21.34 12.53 -19.08
C GLN A 87 19.90 12.23 -19.49
N ASN A 88 18.93 12.76 -18.74
CA ASN A 88 17.51 12.42 -18.81
C ASN A 88 17.28 10.91 -18.76
N VAL A 89 17.97 10.27 -17.81
CA VAL A 89 17.94 8.83 -17.57
C VAL A 89 17.38 8.58 -16.18
N LEU A 90 16.38 7.70 -16.12
CA LEU A 90 15.80 7.19 -14.90
C LEU A 90 16.29 5.77 -14.67
N LYS A 91 16.77 5.46 -13.47
CA LYS A 91 17.31 4.16 -13.10
C LYS A 91 16.58 3.61 -11.89
N PHE A 92 16.34 2.31 -11.89
CA PHE A 92 15.75 1.59 -10.77
C PHE A 92 16.67 0.47 -10.30
N ASN A 93 16.61 0.18 -9.00
CA ASN A 93 17.16 -1.05 -8.46
C ASN A 93 16.23 -1.58 -7.38
N ILE A 94 15.82 -2.84 -7.50
CA ILE A 94 14.90 -3.50 -6.59
C ILE A 94 15.61 -4.72 -6.02
N MET A 95 15.80 -4.71 -4.71
CA MET A 95 16.49 -5.79 -3.98
C MET A 95 15.58 -6.34 -2.89
N GLN A 96 15.62 -7.65 -2.65
CA GLN A 96 14.96 -8.26 -1.51
C GLN A 96 15.81 -8.03 -0.26
N LEU A 97 15.18 -7.63 0.85
CA LEU A 97 15.86 -7.39 2.12
C LEU A 97 16.21 -8.71 2.83
N LYS A 98 17.04 -9.51 2.16
CA LYS A 98 17.55 -10.80 2.62
C LYS A 98 19.04 -10.92 2.33
N ASP A 99 19.71 -11.73 3.13
CA ASP A 99 21.08 -12.11 2.85
C ASP A 99 21.11 -13.14 1.71
N ALA A 100 22.28 -13.33 1.10
CA ALA A 100 22.43 -14.25 -0.04
C ALA A 100 22.11 -15.72 0.28
N LYS A 101 22.02 -16.11 1.56
CA LYS A 101 21.75 -17.50 1.98
C LYS A 101 20.26 -17.76 2.22
N SER A 102 19.54 -16.76 2.70
CA SER A 102 18.11 -16.78 3.01
C SER A 102 17.24 -16.30 1.86
N PHE A 103 17.87 -15.74 0.81
CA PHE A 103 17.23 -15.19 -0.37
C PHE A 103 16.51 -16.25 -1.23
N CYS A 104 15.29 -15.90 -1.65
CA CYS A 104 14.52 -16.65 -2.63
C CYS A 104 14.21 -15.69 -3.79
N ALA A 105 14.61 -16.07 -5.00
CA ALA A 105 14.49 -15.19 -6.16
C ALA A 105 13.04 -14.93 -6.53
N GLN A 106 12.53 -13.78 -6.11
CA GLN A 106 11.22 -13.28 -6.48
C GLN A 106 11.29 -12.52 -7.80
N ASN A 107 10.35 -12.77 -8.70
CA ASN A 107 10.20 -11.94 -9.89
C ASN A 107 9.45 -10.66 -9.54
N TYR A 108 9.80 -9.58 -10.23
CA TYR A 108 9.04 -8.35 -10.24
C TYR A 108 8.83 -7.86 -11.67
N GLN A 109 7.74 -7.13 -11.85
CA GLN A 109 7.43 -6.34 -13.04
C GLN A 109 7.35 -4.87 -12.64
N LEU A 110 8.15 -4.04 -13.29
CA LEU A 110 8.15 -2.59 -13.13
C LEU A 110 7.41 -1.95 -14.30
N THR A 111 6.35 -1.21 -13.99
CA THR A 111 5.53 -0.50 -14.97
C THR A 111 5.56 0.99 -14.66
N LEU A 112 5.82 1.79 -15.70
CA LEU A 112 5.70 3.24 -15.61
C LEU A 112 4.40 3.69 -16.25
N HIS A 113 3.70 4.60 -15.57
CA HIS A 113 2.44 5.19 -16.03
C HIS A 113 2.61 6.70 -16.17
N ALA A 114 1.88 7.27 -17.12
CA ALA A 114 1.66 8.70 -17.16
C ALA A 114 0.95 9.16 -15.87
N HIS A 115 1.04 10.46 -15.59
CA HIS A 115 0.46 11.08 -14.40
C HIS A 115 -1.05 10.98 -14.25
N ASP A 116 -1.75 10.40 -15.23
CA ASP A 116 -3.20 10.23 -15.39
C ASP A 116 -3.55 8.78 -15.78
N PHE A 117 -2.56 7.87 -15.79
CA PHE A 117 -2.69 6.48 -16.25
C PHE A 117 -3.13 6.27 -17.71
N SER A 118 -3.30 7.34 -18.50
CA SER A 118 -3.70 7.29 -19.92
C SER A 118 -2.71 6.50 -20.79
N LYS A 119 -1.45 6.43 -20.34
CA LYS A 119 -0.36 5.69 -20.98
C LYS A 119 0.38 4.90 -19.93
N CYS A 120 0.84 3.71 -20.30
CA CYS A 120 1.75 2.93 -19.49
C CYS A 120 2.76 2.18 -20.35
N ILE A 121 3.85 1.75 -19.72
CA ILE A 121 4.88 0.91 -20.32
C ILE A 121 5.48 0.01 -19.24
N THR A 122 5.49 -1.30 -19.50
CA THR A 122 6.29 -2.22 -18.70
C THR A 122 7.75 -2.05 -19.10
N VAL A 123 8.58 -1.67 -18.14
CA VAL A 123 9.99 -1.35 -18.35
C VAL A 123 10.88 -2.55 -18.09
N SER A 124 10.57 -3.32 -17.04
CA SER A 124 11.43 -4.42 -16.62
C SER A 124 10.59 -5.55 -16.05
N THR A 125 10.95 -6.77 -16.44
CA THR A 125 10.55 -7.99 -15.75
C THR A 125 11.84 -8.72 -15.41
N ALA A 126 12.14 -8.83 -14.12
CA ALA A 126 13.41 -9.34 -13.64
C ALA A 126 13.25 -10.05 -12.29
N LYS A 127 14.28 -10.80 -11.90
CA LYS A 127 14.39 -11.36 -10.56
C LYS A 127 15.02 -10.33 -9.64
N CYS A 128 14.50 -10.20 -8.43
CA CYS A 128 15.15 -9.46 -7.37
C CYS A 128 16.52 -10.06 -7.09
N GLU A 129 17.43 -9.26 -6.53
CA GLU A 129 18.70 -9.71 -5.98
C GLU A 129 18.67 -9.55 -4.45
N PRO A 130 19.48 -10.30 -3.68
CA PRO A 130 19.63 -10.07 -2.24
C PRO A 130 20.19 -8.67 -1.98
N TYR A 131 19.84 -8.10 -0.82
CA TYR A 131 20.23 -6.74 -0.48
C TYR A 131 21.76 -6.59 -0.40
N THR A 132 22.25 -5.62 -1.16
CA THR A 132 23.62 -5.10 -1.07
C THR A 132 23.57 -3.58 -1.18
N LEU A 133 24.62 -2.91 -0.70
CA LEU A 133 24.75 -1.48 -0.95
C LEU A 133 25.19 -1.28 -2.40
N VAL A 134 24.31 -0.72 -3.23
CA VAL A 134 24.54 -0.52 -4.67
C VAL A 134 24.78 0.95 -4.96
N ASP A 135 25.84 1.25 -5.70
CA ASP A 135 26.11 2.56 -6.30
C ASP A 135 25.22 2.75 -7.54
N HIS A 136 24.48 3.85 -7.64
CA HIS A 136 23.60 4.11 -8.79
C HIS A 136 24.36 4.17 -10.13
N ASN A 137 25.68 4.40 -10.12
CA ASN A 137 26.53 4.33 -11.30
C ASN A 137 26.70 2.91 -11.82
N SER A 138 26.61 1.90 -10.93
CA SER A 138 26.67 0.48 -11.29
C SER A 138 25.35 -0.10 -11.81
N ILE A 139 24.25 0.66 -11.74
CA ILE A 139 22.96 0.25 -12.31
C ILE A 139 23.02 0.39 -13.83
N GLU A 140 23.00 -0.75 -14.51
CA GLU A 140 23.04 -0.90 -15.97
C GLU A 140 21.92 -1.84 -16.47
N GLY A 141 21.67 -1.84 -17.78
CA GLY A 141 20.73 -2.77 -18.42
C GLY A 141 19.26 -2.41 -18.26
N ARG A 142 18.40 -3.41 -18.00
CA ARG A 142 16.92 -3.32 -18.14
C ARG A 142 16.22 -2.37 -17.16
N ASN A 143 16.91 -1.95 -16.11
CA ASN A 143 16.37 -0.99 -15.15
C ASN A 143 16.79 0.46 -15.44
N VAL A 144 17.33 0.73 -16.64
CA VAL A 144 17.70 2.06 -17.12
C VAL A 144 16.71 2.50 -18.19
N ILE A 145 16.00 3.60 -17.95
CA ILE A 145 14.96 4.16 -18.80
C ILE A 145 15.49 5.43 -19.44
N GLU A 146 15.53 5.40 -20.76
CA GLU A 146 16.02 6.51 -21.57
C GLU A 146 14.97 7.60 -21.78
N SER A 147 15.45 8.77 -22.21
CA SER A 147 14.64 9.96 -22.45
C SER A 147 13.42 9.75 -23.35
N SER A 148 13.45 8.82 -24.30
CA SER A 148 12.36 8.59 -25.26
C SER A 148 11.11 8.07 -24.57
N VAL A 149 11.26 7.07 -23.69
CA VAL A 149 10.19 6.47 -22.89
C VAL A 149 9.62 7.50 -21.90
N LEU A 150 10.48 8.27 -21.25
CA LEU A 150 10.05 9.30 -20.31
C LEU A 150 9.20 10.36 -21.00
N LYS A 151 9.62 10.86 -22.17
CA LYS A 151 8.87 11.83 -22.98
C LYS A 151 7.51 11.29 -23.44
N PHE A 152 7.44 10.00 -23.79
CA PHE A 152 6.19 9.36 -24.16
C PHE A 152 5.14 9.41 -23.03
N LEU A 153 5.57 9.22 -21.78
CA LEU A 153 4.70 9.22 -20.60
C LEU A 153 4.37 10.62 -20.09
N THR A 154 5.32 11.55 -20.10
CA THR A 154 5.13 12.85 -19.43
C THR A 154 4.25 13.81 -20.19
N ASN A 155 4.25 13.80 -21.54
CA ASN A 155 3.65 14.88 -22.33
C ASN A 155 4.01 16.27 -21.73
N ASN A 156 3.04 16.99 -21.14
CA ASN A 156 3.20 18.30 -20.48
C ASN A 156 3.37 18.21 -18.94
N ASN A 157 3.17 17.05 -18.34
CA ASN A 157 3.28 16.84 -16.90
C ASN A 157 4.56 16.06 -16.55
N PRO A 158 5.51 16.63 -15.79
CA PRO A 158 6.76 15.96 -15.47
C PRO A 158 6.61 14.81 -14.47
N LEU A 159 5.39 14.46 -14.03
CA LEU A 159 5.16 13.34 -13.13
C LEU A 159 5.00 12.03 -13.90
N VAL A 160 5.77 11.03 -13.51
CA VAL A 160 5.59 9.63 -13.91
C VAL A 160 5.30 8.81 -12.67
N LEU A 161 4.42 7.84 -12.77
CA LEU A 161 4.12 6.90 -11.69
C LEU A 161 4.83 5.60 -11.96
N CYS A 162 5.48 5.04 -10.95
CA CYS A 162 6.19 3.78 -11.02
C CYS A 162 5.45 2.76 -10.15
N GLU A 163 4.83 1.78 -10.77
CA GLU A 163 4.19 0.64 -10.12
C GLU A 163 5.12 -0.58 -10.17
N ILE A 164 5.18 -1.32 -9.06
CA ILE A 164 6.01 -2.51 -8.89
C ILE A 164 5.12 -3.67 -8.49
N ASN A 165 4.97 -4.61 -9.40
CA ASN A 165 4.23 -5.83 -9.14
C ASN A 165 5.23 -6.94 -8.87
N PHE A 166 5.30 -7.40 -7.63
CA PHE A 166 5.98 -8.66 -7.36
C PHE A 166 5.05 -9.76 -7.84
N ASP A 167 5.56 -10.72 -8.60
CA ASP A 167 4.81 -11.95 -8.83
C ASP A 167 4.37 -12.43 -7.44
N ALA A 168 3.14 -12.90 -7.27
CA ALA A 168 2.90 -13.76 -6.12
C ALA A 168 3.98 -14.85 -6.20
N GLU A 169 4.61 -15.23 -5.09
CA GLU A 169 5.24 -16.56 -5.03
C GLU A 169 4.29 -17.51 -5.76
N GLU A 170 4.79 -18.44 -6.57
CA GLU A 170 3.94 -19.53 -7.05
C GLU A 170 3.24 -20.05 -5.79
N LYS A 171 1.99 -19.61 -5.59
CA LYS A 171 1.08 -20.25 -4.66
C LYS A 171 1.18 -21.64 -5.18
N LYS A 172 1.74 -22.56 -4.39
CA LYS A 172 1.50 -23.99 -4.62
C LYS A 172 0.02 -24.02 -4.88
N LYS A 173 -0.36 -24.21 -6.14
CA LYS A 173 -1.75 -24.20 -6.57
C LYS A 173 -2.36 -25.18 -5.58
N VAL A 174 -3.19 -24.68 -4.67
CA VAL A 174 -3.99 -25.57 -3.85
C VAL A 174 -4.75 -26.34 -4.89
N ASN A 175 -4.34 -27.60 -5.04
CA ASN A 175 -4.74 -28.43 -6.16
C ASN A 175 -6.27 -28.36 -6.19
N GLY A 176 -6.91 -28.21 -7.35
CA GLY A 176 -8.39 -28.12 -7.41
C GLY A 176 -9.09 -29.32 -6.73
N GLU A 177 -8.34 -30.38 -6.47
CA GLU A 177 -8.70 -31.55 -5.68
C GLU A 177 -8.82 -31.28 -4.17
N MET A 178 -8.03 -30.36 -3.59
CA MET A 178 -8.06 -30.05 -2.16
C MET A 178 -9.26 -29.18 -1.78
N MET A 179 -9.77 -28.35 -2.70
CA MET A 179 -11.04 -27.62 -2.51
C MET A 179 -12.23 -28.57 -2.38
N LYS A 180 -12.25 -29.66 -3.16
CA LYS A 180 -13.28 -30.70 -3.04
C LYS A 180 -13.25 -31.43 -1.69
N LEU A 181 -12.13 -31.43 -0.97
CA LEU A 181 -12.01 -32.07 0.35
C LEU A 181 -12.63 -31.25 1.48
N ILE A 182 -12.82 -29.94 1.27
CA ILE A 182 -13.41 -29.03 2.27
C ILE A 182 -14.86 -28.63 1.93
N GLU A 183 -15.36 -29.01 0.76
CA GLU A 183 -16.75 -28.83 0.36
C GLU A 183 -17.67 -29.87 1.00
N CYS A 184 -18.86 -29.43 1.42
CA CYS A 184 -19.87 -30.34 1.91
C CYS A 184 -20.40 -31.19 0.75
N PRO A 185 -20.44 -32.52 0.85
CA PRO A 185 -20.90 -33.39 -0.25
C PRO A 185 -22.40 -33.26 -0.60
N LEU A 186 -23.14 -32.38 0.10
CA LEU A 186 -24.58 -32.19 -0.08
C LEU A 186 -24.93 -30.84 -0.68
N CYS A 187 -24.39 -29.75 -0.13
CA CYS A 187 -24.63 -28.41 -0.66
C CYS A 187 -23.51 -27.90 -1.58
N ASN A 188 -22.38 -28.59 -1.64
CA ASN A 188 -21.15 -28.15 -2.32
C ASN A 188 -20.60 -26.81 -1.81
N ASP A 189 -21.12 -26.30 -0.69
CA ASP A 189 -20.55 -25.14 -0.01
C ASP A 189 -19.31 -25.56 0.78
N CYS A 190 -18.34 -24.65 0.90
CA CYS A 190 -17.21 -24.82 1.80
C CYS A 190 -17.71 -25.02 3.25
N MET A 191 -17.31 -26.12 3.87
CA MET A 191 -17.68 -26.41 5.26
C MET A 191 -17.02 -25.38 6.19
N SER A 192 -17.72 -25.03 7.27
CA SER A 192 -17.18 -24.15 8.31
C SER A 192 -17.51 -24.71 9.70
N SER A 193 -16.72 -24.31 10.70
CA SER A 193 -16.92 -24.71 12.08
C SER A 193 -18.34 -24.34 12.54
N PRO A 194 -19.13 -25.25 13.15
CA PRO A 194 -18.79 -26.64 13.48
C PRO A 194 -19.00 -27.64 12.31
N ILE A 195 -18.03 -28.53 12.10
CA ILE A 195 -18.08 -29.60 11.09
C ILE A 195 -18.27 -30.94 11.80
N TYR A 196 -19.26 -31.72 11.40
CA TYR A 196 -19.65 -32.95 12.08
C TYR A 196 -19.37 -34.20 11.24
N GLN A 197 -19.14 -35.33 11.90
CA GLN A 197 -18.82 -36.59 11.24
C GLN A 197 -19.80 -37.72 11.55
N CYS A 198 -20.00 -38.61 10.58
CA CYS A 198 -20.60 -39.91 10.84
C CYS A 198 -19.61 -40.84 11.55
N GLN A 199 -20.08 -42.00 12.02
CA GLN A 199 -19.25 -42.96 12.75
C GLN A 199 -18.01 -43.45 11.96
N THR A 200 -18.05 -43.40 10.62
CA THR A 200 -16.94 -43.81 9.76
C THR A 200 -16.06 -42.65 9.30
N GLY A 201 -16.36 -41.40 9.71
CA GLY A 201 -15.52 -40.23 9.44
C GLY A 201 -15.92 -39.32 8.27
N HIS A 202 -17.03 -39.58 7.57
CA HIS A 202 -17.52 -38.65 6.54
C HIS A 202 -18.01 -37.34 7.17
N SER A 203 -17.52 -36.21 6.65
CA SER A 203 -17.75 -34.88 7.22
C SER A 203 -18.87 -34.11 6.52
N PHE A 204 -19.66 -33.36 7.28
CA PHE A 204 -20.79 -32.56 6.80
C PHE A 204 -20.85 -31.22 7.54
N CYS A 205 -21.34 -30.19 6.85
CA CYS A 205 -21.60 -28.89 7.48
C CYS A 205 -22.80 -28.98 8.45
N LYS A 206 -22.84 -28.06 9.43
CA LYS A 206 -23.91 -27.97 10.43
C LYS A 206 -25.32 -27.95 9.83
N THR A 207 -25.51 -27.24 8.72
CA THR A 207 -26.83 -27.03 8.10
C THR A 207 -27.34 -28.26 7.38
N CYS A 208 -26.44 -29.04 6.76
CA CYS A 208 -26.82 -30.26 6.06
C CYS A 208 -27.00 -31.43 7.03
N ILE A 209 -26.11 -31.60 8.01
CA ILE A 209 -26.19 -32.74 8.92
C ILE A 209 -27.47 -32.73 9.78
N SER A 210 -27.98 -31.55 10.14
CA SER A 210 -29.21 -31.42 10.93
C SER A 210 -30.47 -31.91 10.19
N LYS A 211 -30.38 -32.11 8.87
CA LYS A 211 -31.49 -32.56 8.01
C LYS A 211 -31.43 -34.06 7.69
N LEU A 212 -30.43 -34.76 8.20
CA LEU A 212 -30.14 -36.16 7.88
C LEU A 212 -30.36 -37.03 9.12
N ASN A 213 -30.84 -38.25 8.90
CA ASN A 213 -30.95 -39.26 9.95
C ASN A 213 -29.75 -40.22 9.94
N ASP A 214 -29.27 -40.58 8.74
CA ASP A 214 -28.10 -41.43 8.53
C ASP A 214 -27.15 -40.81 7.51
N CYS A 215 -25.89 -41.25 7.51
CA CYS A 215 -24.89 -40.79 6.55
C CYS A 215 -25.28 -41.18 5.12
N PRO A 216 -25.40 -40.24 4.17
CA PRO A 216 -25.79 -40.55 2.78
C PRO A 216 -24.70 -41.28 1.99
N LEU A 217 -23.45 -41.29 2.47
CA LEU A 217 -22.32 -41.91 1.79
C LEU A 217 -22.08 -43.36 2.24
N CYS A 218 -22.40 -43.70 3.49
CA CYS A 218 -22.12 -45.03 4.04
C CYS A 218 -23.26 -45.65 4.85
N HIS A 219 -24.40 -44.97 4.98
CA HIS A 219 -25.60 -45.41 5.71
C HIS A 219 -25.34 -45.78 7.18
N ARG A 220 -24.32 -45.18 7.79
CA ARG A 220 -24.03 -45.30 9.23
C ARG A 220 -24.57 -44.09 10.00
N VAL A 221 -24.76 -44.29 11.30
CA VAL A 221 -25.30 -43.30 12.22
C VAL A 221 -24.46 -42.02 12.21
N LEU A 222 -25.14 -40.88 12.15
CA LEU A 222 -24.53 -39.57 12.30
C LEU A 222 -24.19 -39.33 13.77
N THR A 223 -22.98 -38.84 14.05
CA THR A 223 -22.55 -38.58 15.43
C THR A 223 -22.54 -37.09 15.70
N GLN A 224 -22.55 -36.72 16.99
CA GLN A 224 -22.29 -35.33 17.42
C GLN A 224 -20.78 -35.01 17.47
N THR A 225 -19.93 -35.93 16.98
CA THR A 225 -18.48 -35.77 16.98
C THR A 225 -18.09 -34.75 15.92
N ARG A 226 -17.28 -33.77 16.32
CA ARG A 226 -16.79 -32.71 15.45
C ARG A 226 -15.42 -33.06 14.89
N ASN A 227 -15.19 -32.64 13.64
CA ASN A 227 -13.90 -32.78 12.97
C ASN A 227 -13.02 -31.56 13.20
N TYR A 228 -12.46 -31.42 14.39
CA TYR A 228 -11.60 -30.29 14.74
C TYR A 228 -10.36 -30.16 13.85
N VAL A 229 -9.84 -31.28 13.32
CA VAL A 229 -8.70 -31.27 12.38
C VAL A 229 -9.09 -30.58 11.09
N LEU A 230 -10.24 -30.95 10.50
CA LEU A 230 -10.72 -30.31 9.27
C LEU A 230 -11.11 -28.85 9.51
N GLU A 231 -11.67 -28.52 10.67
CA GLU A 231 -11.93 -27.13 11.06
C GLU A 231 -10.64 -26.31 11.15
N ASP A 232 -9.57 -26.85 11.75
CA ASP A 232 -8.28 -26.16 11.86
C ASP A 232 -7.60 -25.99 10.49
N VAL A 233 -7.66 -27.02 9.64
CA VAL A 233 -7.18 -26.96 8.25
C VAL A 233 -7.92 -25.87 7.47
N ILE A 234 -9.24 -25.80 7.57
CA ILE A 234 -10.05 -24.77 6.89
C ILE A 234 -9.72 -23.37 7.41
N ASN A 235 -9.53 -23.21 8.72
CA ASN A 235 -9.13 -21.91 9.29
C ASN A 235 -7.75 -21.46 8.76
N GLN A 236 -6.78 -22.36 8.65
CA GLN A 236 -5.47 -22.05 8.08
C GLN A 236 -5.55 -21.63 6.59
N PHE A 237 -6.52 -22.16 5.83
CA PHE A 237 -6.75 -21.76 4.44
C PHE A 237 -7.55 -20.47 4.28
N LEU A 238 -8.53 -20.19 5.15
CA LEU A 238 -9.37 -18.98 5.11
C LEU A 238 -8.64 -17.71 5.59
N HIS A 239 -7.51 -17.84 6.28
CA HIS A 239 -6.62 -16.72 6.60
C HIS A 239 -5.82 -16.19 5.39
N ILE A 240 -5.84 -16.90 4.27
CA ILE A 240 -5.31 -16.41 2.98
C ILE A 240 -6.50 -15.75 2.26
N ASN A 241 -6.48 -14.42 2.13
CA ASN A 241 -7.52 -13.56 1.53
C ASN A 241 -7.81 -13.81 0.02
N ASP A 242 -7.70 -15.05 -0.47
CA ASP A 242 -7.85 -15.42 -1.88
C ASP A 242 -9.16 -16.13 -2.25
N VAL A 243 -10.14 -16.20 -1.35
CA VAL A 243 -11.48 -16.73 -1.70
C VAL A 243 -12.44 -15.62 -2.15
N VAL A 244 -11.92 -14.55 -2.78
CA VAL A 244 -12.74 -13.53 -3.46
C VAL A 244 -13.20 -13.99 -4.85
N GLY A 245 -12.79 -15.19 -5.30
CA GLY A 245 -13.14 -15.72 -6.63
C GLY A 245 -14.34 -16.66 -6.71
N TYR A 246 -15.02 -16.98 -5.60
CA TYR A 246 -16.10 -17.99 -5.59
C TYR A 246 -17.44 -17.49 -5.04
N SER A 247 -17.75 -16.21 -5.21
CA SER A 247 -19.09 -15.66 -4.92
C SER A 247 -20.06 -15.73 -6.11
N SER A 248 -19.70 -16.39 -7.21
CA SER A 248 -20.50 -16.42 -8.45
C SER A 248 -21.49 -17.58 -8.57
N ALA A 249 -21.60 -18.45 -7.56
CA ALA A 249 -22.53 -19.59 -7.58
C ALA A 249 -23.53 -19.62 -6.41
N CYS A 250 -23.65 -18.51 -5.66
CA CYS A 250 -24.69 -18.34 -4.64
C CYS A 250 -25.81 -17.45 -5.18
N THR A 251 -26.47 -17.87 -6.25
CA THR A 251 -27.77 -17.32 -6.64
C THR A 251 -28.86 -18.02 -5.83
N ASN A 252 -29.70 -17.24 -5.14
CA ASN A 252 -30.83 -17.63 -4.28
C ASN A 252 -30.56 -17.76 -2.78
N ILE A 253 -29.86 -16.78 -2.21
CA ILE A 253 -30.22 -16.30 -0.87
C ILE A 253 -31.00 -15.00 -1.09
N ASN A 254 -32.23 -14.93 -0.59
CA ASN A 254 -32.96 -13.68 -0.40
C ASN A 254 -32.01 -12.69 0.28
N ILE A 255 -31.47 -11.74 -0.47
CA ILE A 255 -30.76 -10.59 0.08
C ILE A 255 -31.86 -9.79 0.78
N PRO A 256 -31.87 -9.66 2.11
CA PRO A 256 -32.75 -8.71 2.74
C PRO A 256 -32.33 -7.32 2.25
N GLU A 257 -33.26 -6.55 1.70
CA GLU A 257 -33.13 -5.12 1.42
C GLU A 257 -32.62 -4.39 2.69
N SER A 258 -31.31 -4.34 2.93
CA SER A 258 -30.71 -3.63 4.08
C SER A 258 -29.18 -3.57 4.00
N ARG A 259 -28.65 -2.75 3.09
CA ARG A 259 -27.39 -1.99 3.32
C ARG A 259 -27.49 -0.61 2.66
N CYS A 260 -28.60 0.08 2.93
CA CYS A 260 -28.66 1.52 2.77
C CYS A 260 -28.25 2.12 4.12
N ASP A 261 -26.96 2.03 4.46
CA ASP A 261 -26.43 2.73 5.62
C ASP A 261 -26.41 4.22 5.29
N LEU A 262 -27.29 5.00 5.93
CA LEU A 262 -27.29 6.46 5.79
C LEU A 262 -25.90 6.99 6.15
N TYR A 263 -25.31 7.78 5.25
CA TYR A 263 -24.00 8.38 5.45
C TYR A 263 -24.07 9.40 6.58
N LYS A 264 -23.16 9.27 7.56
CA LYS A 264 -22.97 10.29 8.59
C LYS A 264 -22.11 11.42 8.02
N CYS A 265 -22.35 12.65 8.47
CA CYS A 265 -21.49 13.76 8.11
C CYS A 265 -20.01 13.49 8.49
N PRO A 266 -19.05 13.62 7.56
CA PRO A 266 -17.62 13.42 7.83
C PRO A 266 -17.04 14.37 8.88
N LEU A 267 -17.73 15.47 9.18
CA LEU A 267 -17.35 16.47 10.17
C LEU A 267 -18.05 16.28 11.52
N LYS A 268 -18.77 15.16 11.73
CA LYS A 268 -19.50 14.87 12.97
C LYS A 268 -18.67 15.08 14.22
N ASN A 269 -17.45 14.54 14.28
CA ASN A 269 -16.59 14.60 15.48
C ASN A 269 -16.00 15.98 15.77
N LEU A 270 -15.99 16.89 14.78
CA LEU A 270 -15.42 18.24 14.92
C LEU A 270 -16.47 19.31 15.16
N LYS A 271 -17.66 19.12 14.60
CA LYS A 271 -18.74 20.12 14.60
C LYS A 271 -19.99 19.63 15.30
N ASN A 272 -19.97 18.44 15.89
CA ASN A 272 -21.15 17.78 16.44
C ASN A 272 -22.30 17.75 15.42
N CYS A 273 -21.96 17.61 14.13
CA CYS A 273 -22.95 17.59 13.06
C CYS A 273 -23.74 16.28 13.14
N MET A 274 -25.05 16.41 13.27
CA MET A 274 -25.97 15.27 13.44
C MET A 274 -26.57 14.77 12.13
N TRP A 275 -26.16 15.35 11.00
CA TRP A 275 -26.69 15.00 9.68
C TRP A 275 -26.37 13.55 9.32
N ASN A 276 -27.40 12.89 8.80
CA ASN A 276 -27.37 11.55 8.22
C ASN A 276 -28.28 11.55 7.00
N GLY A 277 -27.86 10.90 5.91
CA GLY A 277 -28.61 10.95 4.65
C GLY A 277 -27.98 10.14 3.53
N ASP A 278 -28.56 10.21 2.34
CA ASP A 278 -28.00 9.61 1.12
C ASP A 278 -26.71 10.33 0.71
N PHE A 279 -25.76 9.60 0.10
CA PHE A 279 -24.51 10.18 -0.37
C PHE A 279 -24.71 11.36 -1.34
N ARG A 280 -25.75 11.31 -2.18
CA ARG A 280 -26.09 12.39 -3.12
C ARG A 280 -26.39 13.70 -2.39
N ASP A 281 -26.97 13.61 -1.20
CA ASP A 281 -27.32 14.76 -0.36
C ASP A 281 -26.15 15.18 0.54
N LEU A 282 -25.16 14.31 0.75
CA LEU A 282 -24.02 14.57 1.64
C LEU A 282 -23.14 15.72 1.14
N VAL A 283 -22.85 15.76 -0.16
CA VAL A 283 -22.01 16.81 -0.75
C VAL A 283 -22.71 18.17 -0.61
N GLU A 284 -24.00 18.21 -0.91
CA GLU A 284 -24.81 19.42 -0.82
C GLU A 284 -24.98 19.88 0.64
N HIS A 285 -25.20 18.94 1.56
CA HIS A 285 -25.16 19.19 2.99
C HIS A 285 -23.85 19.84 3.42
N CYS A 286 -22.70 19.28 3.03
CA CYS A 286 -21.39 19.81 3.40
C CYS A 286 -21.15 21.20 2.82
N LYS A 287 -21.56 21.47 1.57
CA LYS A 287 -21.44 22.81 0.97
C LYS A 287 -22.26 23.85 1.72
N ASN A 288 -23.52 23.53 2.03
CA ASN A 288 -24.46 24.48 2.62
C ASN A 288 -24.22 24.72 4.13
N ASN A 289 -23.81 23.69 4.86
CA ASN A 289 -23.68 23.75 6.32
C ASN A 289 -22.21 23.84 6.78
N HIS A 290 -21.26 23.50 5.91
CA HIS A 290 -19.83 23.44 6.22
C HIS A 290 -18.96 24.07 5.13
N GLY A 291 -19.46 25.07 4.39
CA GLY A 291 -18.76 25.73 3.27
C GLY A 291 -17.32 26.17 3.57
N GLY A 292 -17.01 26.61 4.79
CA GLY A 292 -15.65 26.99 5.19
C GLY A 292 -14.67 25.83 5.46
N TYR A 293 -15.13 24.58 5.32
CA TYR A 293 -14.35 23.36 5.54
C TYR A 293 -14.26 22.47 4.30
N ILE A 294 -14.90 22.85 3.20
CA ILE A 294 -14.90 22.14 1.93
C ILE A 294 -14.24 23.00 0.85
N ASP A 295 -13.16 22.51 0.29
CA ASP A 295 -12.47 23.11 -0.84
C ASP A 295 -12.78 22.27 -2.09
N GLY A 296 -12.94 22.89 -3.25
CA GLY A 296 -13.24 22.17 -4.49
C GLY A 296 -12.81 22.93 -5.75
N ALA A 297 -13.09 22.34 -6.92
CA ALA A 297 -12.80 22.88 -8.26
C ALA A 297 -11.33 22.86 -8.73
N ASN A 298 -10.40 22.42 -7.90
CA ASN A 298 -8.98 22.24 -8.26
C ASN A 298 -8.55 20.79 -8.05
N SER A 299 -7.53 20.35 -8.78
CA SER A 299 -6.80 19.09 -8.49
C SER A 299 -5.68 19.30 -7.46
N GLU A 300 -5.26 20.54 -7.22
CA GLU A 300 -4.18 20.92 -6.32
C GLU A 300 -4.70 21.81 -5.17
N PHE A 301 -4.32 21.46 -3.95
CA PHE A 301 -4.69 22.15 -2.71
C PHE A 301 -3.44 22.43 -1.88
N LEU A 302 -3.40 23.56 -1.18
CA LEU A 302 -2.26 23.95 -0.33
C LEU A 302 -2.75 24.31 1.08
N TYR A 303 -2.20 23.63 2.08
CA TYR A 303 -2.63 23.79 3.47
C TYR A 303 -1.46 23.99 4.42
N THR A 304 -1.51 25.05 5.23
CA THR A 304 -0.54 25.27 6.30
C THR A 304 -0.58 24.13 7.31
N LEU A 305 0.61 23.63 7.64
CA LEU A 305 0.87 22.70 8.72
C LEU A 305 1.11 23.49 10.00
N THR A 306 0.48 23.05 11.07
CA THR A 306 0.47 23.75 12.36
C THR A 306 1.05 22.83 13.42
N VAL A 307 2.03 23.33 14.16
CA VAL A 307 2.78 22.59 15.18
C VAL A 307 1.96 22.57 16.48
N ASP A 308 0.83 21.87 16.46
CA ASP A 308 0.05 21.59 17.65
C ASP A 308 -0.67 20.24 17.53
N SER A 309 -1.02 19.67 18.68
CA SER A 309 -1.62 18.33 18.78
C SER A 309 -3.07 18.26 18.28
N SER A 310 -3.63 19.34 17.76
CA SER A 310 -5.01 19.35 17.28
C SER A 310 -5.10 18.67 15.91
N GLU A 311 -5.94 17.65 15.84
CA GLU A 311 -6.32 17.05 14.58
C GLU A 311 -7.09 18.07 13.72
N ARG A 312 -6.62 18.26 12.49
CA ARG A 312 -7.22 19.18 11.52
C ARG A 312 -7.72 18.42 10.32
N PHE A 313 -8.88 18.85 9.86
CA PHE A 313 -9.58 18.20 8.76
C PHE A 313 -10.04 19.23 7.74
N ARG A 314 -9.94 18.85 6.46
CA ARG A 314 -10.51 19.56 5.32
C ARG A 314 -11.19 18.57 4.39
N LEU A 315 -12.35 18.93 3.88
CA LEU A 315 -13.01 18.17 2.83
C LEU A 315 -12.55 18.70 1.47
N LEU A 316 -12.21 17.80 0.56
CA LEU A 316 -11.78 18.12 -0.80
C LEU A 316 -12.82 17.53 -1.76
N TYR A 317 -13.38 18.35 -2.64
CA TYR A 317 -14.32 17.90 -3.66
C TYR A 317 -13.68 17.93 -5.03
N PHE A 318 -13.49 16.76 -5.62
CA PHE A 318 -12.80 16.58 -6.90
C PHE A 318 -13.52 15.53 -7.76
N ASN A 319 -13.84 15.87 -9.01
CA ASN A 319 -14.46 14.99 -10.01
C ASN A 319 -15.66 14.16 -9.50
N GLY A 320 -16.58 14.80 -8.78
CA GLY A 320 -17.79 14.15 -8.26
C GLY A 320 -17.58 13.35 -6.98
N SER A 321 -16.34 13.26 -6.49
CA SER A 321 -15.94 12.50 -5.32
C SER A 321 -15.55 13.43 -4.17
N LEU A 322 -15.87 13.00 -2.95
CA LEU A 322 -15.57 13.73 -1.72
C LEU A 322 -14.42 13.04 -0.98
N PHE A 323 -13.41 13.82 -0.61
CA PHE A 323 -12.25 13.36 0.13
C PHE A 323 -12.12 14.12 1.45
N ARG A 324 -11.42 13.53 2.41
CA ARG A 324 -11.16 14.05 3.74
C ARG A 324 -9.66 14.04 3.99
N PHE A 325 -9.06 15.22 3.96
CA PHE A 325 -7.66 15.46 4.30
C PHE A 325 -7.52 15.64 5.81
N CYS A 326 -6.80 14.73 6.46
CA CYS A 326 -6.53 14.69 7.89
C CYS A 326 -5.06 15.04 8.15
N ARG A 327 -4.80 15.87 9.16
CA ARG A 327 -3.43 16.15 9.61
C ARG A 327 -3.35 16.39 11.11
N LYS A 328 -2.27 15.95 11.74
CA LYS A 328 -1.94 16.27 13.13
C LYS A 328 -0.44 16.37 13.34
N TYR A 329 -0.01 17.07 14.39
CA TYR A 329 1.38 17.11 14.82
C TYR A 329 1.49 16.52 16.22
N GLU A 330 2.26 15.45 16.37
CA GLU A 330 2.41 14.74 17.64
C GLU A 330 3.81 14.12 17.71
N ASN A 331 4.45 14.14 18.88
CA ASN A 331 5.78 13.57 19.09
C ASN A 331 6.85 14.04 18.09
N GLU A 332 6.83 15.34 17.76
CA GLU A 332 7.72 15.96 16.76
C GLU A 332 7.53 15.48 15.31
N GLU A 333 6.42 14.79 15.00
CA GLU A 333 6.12 14.28 13.67
C GLU A 333 4.79 14.84 13.15
N PHE A 334 4.72 15.12 11.84
CA PHE A 334 3.41 15.34 11.20
C PHE A 334 2.85 14.03 10.71
N SER A 335 1.59 13.78 11.01
CA SER A 335 0.81 12.68 10.45
C SER A 335 -0.19 13.24 9.46
N VAL A 336 -0.22 12.71 8.23
CA VAL A 336 -1.06 13.20 7.12
C VAL A 336 -1.77 12.04 6.45
N ASN A 337 -3.06 12.20 6.14
CA ASN A 337 -3.85 11.18 5.45
C ASN A 337 -4.93 11.80 4.56
N ILE A 338 -5.32 11.15 3.47
CA ILE A 338 -6.52 11.48 2.69
C ILE A 338 -7.41 10.24 2.60
N GLN A 339 -8.66 10.42 3.00
CA GLN A 339 -9.73 9.42 2.96
C GLN A 339 -10.78 9.83 1.90
N LEU A 340 -11.53 8.91 1.33
CA LEU A 340 -12.66 9.16 0.42
C LEU A 340 -13.88 8.83 1.21
N VAL A 341 -14.89 9.64 0.97
CA VAL A 341 -16.17 9.56 1.59
C VAL A 341 -17.13 9.17 0.48
N GLY A 342 -17.76 7.99 0.58
CA GLY A 342 -18.87 7.60 -0.28
C GLY A 342 -18.80 6.18 -0.88
N PRO A 343 -19.91 5.73 -1.48
CA PRO A 343 -20.05 4.37 -2.00
C PRO A 343 -19.45 4.28 -3.41
N GLY A 344 -18.28 3.68 -3.54
CA GLY A 344 -18.00 2.86 -4.71
C GLY A 344 -17.77 3.55 -6.06
N LYS A 345 -16.93 4.58 -6.13
CA LYS A 345 -15.82 4.42 -7.08
C LYS A 345 -14.80 3.52 -6.40
N GLN A 346 -14.28 2.53 -7.11
CA GLN A 346 -13.24 1.71 -6.51
C GLN A 346 -12.16 2.67 -6.11
N SER A 347 -11.71 2.54 -4.89
CA SER A 347 -10.59 3.28 -4.38
C SER A 347 -9.29 3.15 -5.19
N GLY A 348 -9.27 2.23 -6.17
CA GLY A 348 -8.29 2.13 -7.26
C GLY A 348 -8.40 3.22 -8.34
N ASP A 349 -9.50 3.97 -8.40
CA ASP A 349 -9.77 4.99 -9.44
C ASP A 349 -9.10 6.33 -9.16
N TYR A 350 -8.65 6.56 -7.92
CA TYR A 350 -8.04 7.81 -7.49
C TYR A 350 -6.75 7.57 -6.71
N TYR A 351 -5.83 8.49 -6.89
CA TYR A 351 -4.64 8.60 -6.07
C TYR A 351 -4.39 10.04 -5.68
N TYR A 352 -3.69 10.20 -4.57
CA TYR A 352 -3.23 11.52 -4.16
C TYR A 352 -1.73 11.53 -3.92
N GLY A 353 -1.10 12.66 -4.20
CA GLY A 353 0.27 12.96 -3.82
C GLY A 353 0.33 14.08 -2.79
N CYS A 354 1.21 13.95 -1.80
CA CYS A 354 1.46 14.98 -0.79
C CYS A 354 2.90 15.49 -0.88
N SER A 355 3.13 16.78 -0.78
CA SER A 355 4.48 17.36 -0.75
C SER A 355 4.57 18.50 0.24
N LEU A 356 5.72 18.64 0.89
CA LEU A 356 5.98 19.77 1.78
C LEU A 356 6.56 20.94 0.99
N VAL A 357 6.06 22.12 1.27
CA VAL A 357 6.48 23.37 0.64
C VAL A 357 6.62 24.42 1.74
N ASP A 358 7.71 25.18 1.75
CA ASP A 358 7.83 26.36 2.60
C ASP A 358 6.95 27.49 2.03
N ALA A 359 6.01 28.01 2.81
CA ALA A 359 5.11 29.10 2.44
C ALA A 359 5.87 30.33 1.93
N ASN A 360 7.07 30.58 2.46
CA ASN A 360 7.92 31.71 2.06
C ASN A 360 8.55 31.53 0.67
N MET A 361 8.53 30.30 0.12
CA MET A 361 9.11 29.94 -1.18
C MET A 361 8.07 29.81 -2.30
N VAL A 362 6.77 29.88 -1.99
CA VAL A 362 5.67 29.63 -2.95
C VAL A 362 5.72 30.56 -4.18
N ASN A 363 6.28 31.76 -4.05
CA ASN A 363 6.43 32.73 -5.16
C ASN A 363 7.76 32.64 -5.92
N ASN A 364 8.75 31.89 -5.44
CA ASN A 364 10.06 31.76 -6.07
C ASN A 364 10.17 30.43 -6.85
N ARG A 365 9.71 30.44 -8.12
CA ARG A 365 9.76 29.30 -9.05
C ARG A 365 11.16 28.66 -9.21
N LYS A 366 12.24 29.32 -8.78
CA LYS A 366 13.63 28.87 -8.94
C LYS A 366 14.23 28.12 -7.73
N GLN A 367 13.53 27.96 -6.60
CA GLN A 367 14.14 27.36 -5.39
C GLN A 367 13.23 26.40 -4.58
N ASN A 368 12.20 25.80 -5.19
CA ASN A 368 11.40 24.74 -4.55
C ASN A 368 12.20 23.43 -4.42
N ASN A 369 13.23 23.41 -3.60
CA ASN A 369 13.99 22.23 -3.24
C ASN A 369 13.44 21.63 -1.93
N HIS A 370 13.29 20.31 -1.94
CA HIS A 370 13.29 19.36 -0.82
C HIS A 370 11.95 18.73 -0.35
N ALA A 371 11.98 17.39 -0.45
CA ALA A 371 11.00 16.31 -0.33
C ALA A 371 9.63 16.46 -1.00
N ALA A 372 9.61 16.04 -2.26
CA ALA A 372 8.42 15.45 -2.82
C ALA A 372 8.21 14.08 -2.15
N PHE A 373 7.23 14.02 -1.25
CA PHE A 373 6.75 12.81 -0.62
C PHE A 373 5.81 12.08 -1.59
N ASN A 374 6.39 11.48 -2.63
CA ASN A 374 5.62 11.03 -3.79
C ASN A 374 4.94 9.67 -3.61
N ASP A 375 4.24 9.41 -2.52
CA ASP A 375 3.38 8.23 -2.48
C ASP A 375 2.00 8.58 -2.99
N VAL A 376 1.57 7.75 -3.94
CA VAL A 376 0.25 7.71 -4.58
C VAL A 376 -0.56 6.68 -3.80
N TYR A 377 -1.47 7.14 -2.95
CA TYR A 377 -2.24 6.23 -2.11
C TYR A 377 -3.59 5.93 -2.76
N LEU A 378 -3.84 4.64 -2.97
CA LEU A 378 -5.17 4.11 -3.25
C LEU A 378 -5.87 3.83 -1.90
N VAL A 379 -7.19 3.89 -1.87
CA VAL A 379 -8.07 3.32 -0.84
C VAL A 379 -8.12 3.90 0.58
N LEU A 380 -9.36 3.98 1.03
CA LEU A 380 -10.00 5.09 1.69
C LEU A 380 -10.94 4.39 2.68
N ASN A 381 -10.56 4.35 3.95
CA ASN A 381 -11.31 3.58 4.93
C ASN A 381 -12.58 4.34 5.32
N GLU A 382 -13.73 3.69 5.20
CA GLU A 382 -15.01 4.23 5.67
C GLU A 382 -15.08 4.28 7.20
N ASP A 383 -14.27 3.51 7.95
CA ASP A 383 -14.36 3.44 9.43
C ASP A 383 -13.06 3.00 10.15
N GLU A 384 -11.90 3.55 9.80
CA GLU A 384 -10.69 3.37 10.63
C GLU A 384 -10.14 4.71 11.13
N ASN A 385 -9.55 4.68 12.33
CA ASN A 385 -8.86 5.81 12.93
C ASN A 385 -7.92 6.45 11.89
N SER A 386 -8.14 7.72 11.55
CA SER A 386 -7.54 8.38 10.38
C SER A 386 -6.02 8.38 10.36
N PHE A 387 -5.39 8.01 11.46
CA PHE A 387 -3.95 7.98 11.64
C PHE A 387 -3.35 6.58 11.77
N ASP A 388 -4.13 5.50 11.69
CA ASP A 388 -3.58 4.12 11.73
C ASP A 388 -2.78 3.78 10.46
N HIS A 389 -3.17 4.39 9.33
CA HIS A 389 -2.50 4.26 8.04
C HIS A 389 -2.07 5.63 7.47
N CYS A 390 -1.78 6.58 8.36
CA CYS A 390 -1.29 7.89 7.92
C CYS A 390 0.18 7.86 7.55
N PHE A 391 0.50 8.74 6.62
CA PHE A 391 1.85 9.08 6.28
C PHE A 391 2.49 9.92 7.40
N LYS A 392 3.68 9.53 7.86
CA LYS A 392 4.42 10.23 8.92
C LYS A 392 5.65 10.96 8.38
N ILE A 393 5.73 12.24 8.70
CA ILE A 393 6.85 13.11 8.42
C ILE A 393 7.72 13.18 9.67
N SER A 394 8.82 12.45 9.65
CA SER A 394 9.73 12.32 10.79
C SER A 394 10.34 13.66 11.21
N SER A 395 10.65 13.78 12.51
CA SER A 395 11.35 14.95 13.07
C SER A 395 12.73 15.17 12.44
N SER A 396 13.43 14.11 12.04
CA SER A 396 14.70 14.19 11.30
C SER A 396 14.54 14.89 9.96
N PHE A 397 13.44 14.64 9.26
CA PHE A 397 13.16 15.28 7.98
C PHE A 397 12.76 16.75 8.19
N LEU A 398 11.95 17.04 9.21
CA LEU A 398 11.53 18.40 9.54
C LEU A 398 12.68 19.34 9.93
N LYS A 399 13.74 18.81 10.56
CA LYS A 399 14.96 19.56 10.89
C LYS A 399 15.70 20.12 9.67
N SER A 400 15.40 19.63 8.46
CA SER A 400 15.98 20.18 7.23
C SER A 400 15.37 21.53 6.81
N PHE A 401 14.22 21.91 7.38
CA PHE A 401 13.56 23.19 7.10
C PHE A 401 13.95 24.26 8.13
N LYS A 402 14.05 25.52 7.67
CA LYS A 402 14.44 26.65 8.51
C LYS A 402 13.36 27.03 9.54
N ASP A 403 12.09 26.94 9.15
CA ASP A 403 10.95 27.21 10.01
C ASP A 403 9.86 26.16 9.74
N ILE A 404 9.51 25.42 10.79
CA ILE A 404 8.48 24.37 10.70
C ILE A 404 7.09 25.02 10.64
N ASN A 405 6.91 26.22 11.20
CA ASN A 405 5.62 26.91 11.21
C ASN A 405 5.24 27.52 9.86
N SER A 406 6.21 27.69 8.95
CA SER A 406 5.96 28.14 7.58
C SER A 406 5.65 26.99 6.63
N LEU A 407 5.63 25.74 7.09
CA LEU A 407 5.40 24.60 6.22
C LEU A 407 3.94 24.51 5.76
N CYS A 408 3.78 24.22 4.49
CA CYS A 408 2.52 23.88 3.86
C CYS A 408 2.60 22.47 3.27
N CYS A 409 1.49 21.74 3.37
CA CYS A 409 1.28 20.50 2.65
C CYS A 409 0.52 20.82 1.36
N ARG A 410 1.18 20.60 0.23
CA ARG A 410 0.57 20.58 -1.10
C ARG A 410 0.01 19.19 -1.35
N VAL A 411 -1.29 19.11 -1.58
CA VAL A 411 -2.06 17.91 -1.87
C VAL A 411 -2.48 17.97 -3.34
N ILE A 412 -2.27 16.89 -4.08
CA ILE A 412 -2.78 16.76 -5.45
C ILE A 412 -3.58 15.48 -5.56
N ILE A 413 -4.81 15.54 -6.07
CA ILE A 413 -5.66 14.38 -6.35
C ILE A 413 -5.69 14.15 -7.86
N TYR A 414 -5.61 12.89 -8.24
CA TYR A 414 -5.61 12.43 -9.62
C TYR A 414 -6.64 11.30 -9.79
N GLU A 415 -7.18 11.17 -11.00
CA GLU A 415 -8.12 10.12 -11.40
C GLU A 415 -7.48 9.28 -12.51
N VAL A 416 -7.64 7.95 -12.46
CA VAL A 416 -6.98 6.97 -13.34
C VAL A 416 -7.56 6.95 -14.78
N ASN A 417 -8.72 7.57 -15.01
CA ASN A 417 -9.52 7.39 -16.24
C ASN A 417 -9.88 8.69 -16.99
N GLN A 418 -8.98 9.69 -17.08
CA GLN A 418 -9.20 10.85 -17.95
C GLN A 418 -8.04 11.14 -18.90
#